data_AF-A2SS92-F1
#
_entry.id   AF-A2SS92-F1
#
_cell.length_a   1.000
_cell.length_b   1.000
_cell.length_c   1.000
_cell.angle_alpha   90.00
_cell.angle_beta   90.00
_cell.angle_gamma   90.00
#
_symmetry.space_group_name_H-M   'P 1'
#
loop_
_entity.id
_entity.type
_entity.pdbx_description
1 polymer ?
#
loop_
_entity_poly.entity_id
_entity_poly.type
_entity_poly.pdbx_seq_one_letter_code
_entity_poly.pdbx_strand_id
1 'polypeptide(L)'
;MNVLNCTCRILFAILVICIFTGTVGAATTEITIEKYTADGSLLNTTTVDYQWMEANLPVVGDGNTHYYLQGPVFEGDIWDPTESVNIKDMGALKGTSVKDLCDMVGGASAGDTITFIASDGLKKTFPQKYIYSPAPAMGIIFLSWYSKDEGYVPEYYTGMRLMFTGDTSLNPQGYHVFGVADEKATMDEQDWYYYSGKYPTTTGLSVQNVETISIISSVPATTQPTTTATQSPSFGVVICVFGILGAVLLFRKV
;
A
#
# COMPACT_ATOMS: atom_id res chain seq x y z
N MET A 1 13.38 -41.73 -35.88
CA MET A 1 12.13 -41.40 -35.18
C MET A 1 12.30 -40.87 -33.74
N ASN A 2 13.51 -40.81 -33.16
CA ASN A 2 13.70 -40.37 -31.76
C ASN A 2 14.16 -38.91 -31.57
N VAL A 3 14.70 -38.26 -32.61
CA VAL A 3 15.20 -36.88 -32.48
C VAL A 3 14.05 -35.86 -32.59
N LEU A 4 13.07 -36.12 -33.46
CA LEU A 4 11.92 -35.22 -33.71
C LEU A 4 10.94 -35.14 -32.52
N ASN A 5 10.79 -36.24 -31.76
CA ASN A 5 9.96 -36.27 -30.54
C ASN A 5 10.62 -35.58 -29.35
N CYS A 6 11.96 -35.46 -29.36
CA CYS A 6 12.71 -34.79 -28.30
C CYS A 6 12.67 -33.27 -28.48
N THR A 7 12.81 -32.78 -29.72
CA THR A 7 12.71 -31.35 -30.05
C THR A 7 11.30 -30.77 -29.86
N CYS A 8 10.24 -31.52 -30.19
CA CYS A 8 8.86 -31.08 -29.92
C CYS A 8 8.53 -30.97 -28.42
N ARG A 9 9.12 -31.84 -27.58
CA ARG A 9 8.94 -31.80 -26.11
C ARG A 9 9.71 -30.65 -25.46
N ILE A 10 10.88 -30.31 -25.97
CA ILE A 10 11.68 -29.16 -25.50
C ILE A 10 11.02 -27.84 -25.92
N LEU A 11 10.47 -27.75 -27.14
CA LEU A 11 9.71 -26.56 -27.56
C LEU A 11 8.42 -26.34 -26.75
N PHE A 12 7.71 -27.43 -26.39
CA PHE A 12 6.51 -27.32 -25.56
C PHE A 12 6.83 -26.92 -24.11
N ALA A 13 7.96 -27.38 -23.55
CA ALA A 13 8.42 -26.97 -22.22
C ALA A 13 8.84 -25.50 -22.16
N ILE A 14 9.47 -24.96 -23.22
CA ILE A 14 9.83 -23.54 -23.31
C ILE A 14 8.57 -22.66 -23.49
N LEU A 15 7.58 -23.14 -24.26
CA LEU A 15 6.31 -22.43 -24.45
C LEU A 15 5.48 -22.35 -23.16
N VAL A 16 5.55 -23.34 -22.28
CA VAL A 16 4.84 -23.36 -20.98
C VAL A 16 5.53 -22.50 -19.91
N ILE A 17 6.85 -22.29 -20.01
CA ILE A 17 7.59 -21.39 -19.09
C ILE A 17 7.34 -19.90 -19.41
N CYS A 18 7.00 -19.56 -20.66
CA CYS A 18 6.72 -18.17 -21.05
C CYS A 18 5.33 -17.64 -20.63
N ILE A 19 4.45 -18.46 -20.03
CA ILE A 19 3.07 -18.05 -19.69
C ILE A 19 2.96 -17.43 -18.27
N PHE A 20 4.05 -17.43 -17.49
CA PHE A 20 4.10 -16.82 -16.15
C PHE A 20 5.07 -15.63 -16.06
N THR A 21 5.19 -14.82 -17.12
CA THR A 21 5.68 -13.45 -16.94
C THR A 21 4.55 -12.61 -16.38
N GLY A 22 4.22 -12.81 -15.10
CA GLY A 22 3.56 -11.77 -14.33
C GLY A 22 4.42 -10.53 -14.45
N THR A 23 3.84 -9.42 -14.88
CA THR A 23 4.51 -8.13 -14.84
C THR A 23 4.84 -7.84 -13.39
N VAL A 24 6.11 -7.97 -12.99
CA VAL A 24 6.58 -7.42 -11.73
C VAL A 24 6.46 -5.92 -11.90
N GLY A 25 5.38 -5.34 -11.37
CA GLY A 25 5.22 -3.90 -11.28
C GLY A 25 6.38 -3.32 -10.49
N ALA A 26 6.90 -2.17 -10.91
CA ALA A 26 7.88 -1.45 -10.13
C ALA A 26 7.28 -1.07 -8.76
N ALA A 27 8.12 -1.05 -7.73
CA ALA A 27 7.72 -0.60 -6.39
C ALA A 27 7.08 0.80 -6.48
N THR A 28 5.89 0.97 -5.87
CA THR A 28 5.21 2.26 -5.89
C THR A 28 5.99 3.31 -5.10
N THR A 29 6.13 4.50 -5.67
CA THR A 29 6.86 5.65 -5.08
C THR A 29 5.95 6.86 -4.83
N GLU A 30 4.76 6.86 -5.42
CA GLU A 30 3.72 7.86 -5.26
C GLU A 30 2.35 7.20 -5.02
N ILE A 31 1.48 7.93 -4.34
CA ILE A 31 0.14 7.48 -3.95
C ILE A 31 -0.88 8.50 -4.43
N THR A 32 -1.94 8.01 -5.09
CA THR A 32 -3.11 8.82 -5.41
C THR A 32 -4.17 8.64 -4.33
N ILE A 33 -4.64 9.72 -3.75
CA ILE A 33 -5.74 9.72 -2.80
C ILE A 33 -6.96 10.32 -3.49
N GLU A 34 -8.07 9.60 -3.49
CA GLU A 34 -9.30 9.98 -4.16
C GLU A 34 -10.48 9.91 -3.20
N LYS A 35 -11.42 10.82 -3.33
CA LYS A 35 -12.68 10.81 -2.58
C LYS A 35 -13.86 10.87 -3.53
N TYR A 36 -14.82 9.96 -3.34
CA TYR A 36 -16.03 9.83 -4.15
C TYR A 36 -17.28 10.00 -3.29
N THR A 37 -18.37 10.42 -3.93
CA THR A 37 -19.72 10.31 -3.39
C THR A 37 -20.21 8.85 -3.42
N ALA A 38 -21.31 8.57 -2.72
CA ALA A 38 -21.94 7.24 -2.70
C ALA A 38 -22.37 6.74 -4.10
N ASP A 39 -22.69 7.64 -5.03
CA ASP A 39 -23.07 7.34 -6.42
C ASP A 39 -21.87 7.27 -7.39
N GLY A 40 -20.65 7.42 -6.89
CA GLY A 40 -19.41 7.24 -7.65
C GLY A 40 -18.90 8.50 -8.37
N SER A 41 -19.41 9.68 -8.02
CA SER A 41 -18.88 10.95 -8.55
C SER A 41 -17.63 11.36 -7.76
N LEU A 42 -16.55 11.74 -8.46
CA LEU A 42 -15.31 12.21 -7.84
C LEU A 42 -15.51 13.59 -7.18
N LEU A 43 -15.18 13.68 -5.90
CA LEU A 43 -15.25 14.91 -5.10
C LEU A 43 -13.91 15.65 -5.04
N ASN A 44 -12.82 14.90 -4.80
CA ASN A 44 -11.49 15.46 -4.67
C ASN A 44 -10.43 14.37 -4.95
N THR A 45 -9.27 14.78 -5.47
CA THR A 45 -8.14 13.88 -5.74
C THR A 45 -6.82 14.63 -5.57
N THR A 46 -5.79 13.93 -5.12
CA THR A 46 -4.42 14.42 -5.06
C THR A 46 -3.44 13.26 -5.19
N THR A 47 -2.25 13.53 -5.72
CA THR A 47 -1.17 12.55 -5.85
C THR A 47 0.09 13.13 -5.21
N VAL A 48 0.74 12.35 -4.35
CA VAL A 48 1.99 12.74 -3.68
C VAL A 48 3.00 11.61 -3.68
N ASP A 49 4.27 11.97 -3.83
CA ASP A 49 5.40 11.04 -3.69
C ASP A 49 5.87 10.94 -2.23
N TYR A 50 6.69 9.92 -1.95
CA TYR A 50 7.19 9.69 -0.60
C TYR A 50 8.07 10.83 -0.08
N GLN A 51 8.82 11.52 -0.95
CA GLN A 51 9.67 12.63 -0.54
C GLN A 51 8.84 13.81 -0.04
N TRP A 52 7.74 14.11 -0.73
CA TRP A 52 6.78 15.12 -0.30
C TRP A 52 6.12 14.69 1.01
N MET A 53 5.71 13.43 1.12
CA MET A 53 5.13 12.90 2.35
C MET A 53 6.07 13.05 3.55
N GLU A 54 7.33 12.60 3.43
CA GLU A 54 8.33 12.70 4.49
C GLU A 54 8.63 14.16 4.88
N ALA A 55 8.63 15.08 3.91
CA ALA A 55 8.92 16.50 4.16
C ALA A 55 7.73 17.29 4.75
N ASN A 56 6.48 16.87 4.50
CA ASN A 56 5.29 17.69 4.79
C ASN A 56 4.29 17.04 5.76
N LEU A 57 4.37 15.73 6.02
CA LEU A 57 3.46 15.03 6.90
C LEU A 57 4.20 14.40 8.10
N PRO A 58 3.52 14.16 9.23
CA PRO A 58 4.11 13.44 10.36
C PRO A 58 4.58 12.05 9.94
N VAL A 59 5.83 11.71 10.29
CA VAL A 59 6.40 10.39 10.04
C VAL A 59 5.93 9.41 11.12
N VAL A 60 5.33 8.30 10.70
CA VAL A 60 5.04 7.14 11.55
C VAL A 60 6.26 6.21 11.53
N GLY A 61 6.69 5.77 12.71
CA GLY A 61 7.90 4.97 12.88
C GLY A 61 9.17 5.80 12.89
N ASP A 62 10.25 5.21 13.40
CA ASP A 62 11.55 5.86 13.61
C ASP A 62 12.67 5.20 12.80
N GLY A 63 12.34 4.18 11.99
CA GLY A 63 13.32 3.36 11.25
C GLY A 63 14.19 2.46 12.15
N ASN A 64 13.82 2.26 13.41
CA ASN A 64 14.50 1.36 14.35
C ASN A 64 13.54 0.38 15.04
N THR A 65 12.32 0.82 15.36
CA THR A 65 11.26 0.00 15.93
C THR A 65 10.75 -0.95 14.86
N HIS A 66 10.81 -2.25 15.14
CA HIS A 66 10.28 -3.29 14.26
C HIS A 66 8.78 -3.48 14.48
N TYR A 67 8.05 -3.63 13.38
CA TYR A 67 6.62 -3.91 13.39
C TYR A 67 6.35 -5.31 12.89
N TYR A 68 5.36 -5.98 13.47
CA TYR A 68 5.11 -7.39 13.23
C TYR A 68 3.65 -7.65 12.88
N LEU A 69 3.44 -8.60 11.97
CA LEU A 69 2.13 -9.17 11.67
C LEU A 69 2.16 -10.68 11.88
N GLN A 70 1.00 -11.30 12.00
CA GLN A 70 0.89 -12.72 12.28
C GLN A 70 0.39 -13.49 11.06
N GLY A 71 1.14 -14.53 10.68
CA GLY A 71 0.70 -15.53 9.71
C GLY A 71 -0.36 -16.48 10.29
N PRO A 72 -0.96 -17.36 9.48
CA PRO A 72 -1.96 -18.31 9.97
C PRO A 72 -1.39 -19.27 11.02
N VAL A 73 -2.18 -19.53 12.06
CA VAL A 73 -1.91 -20.57 13.06
C VAL A 73 -2.67 -21.83 12.67
N PHE A 74 -1.95 -22.92 12.44
CA PHE A 74 -2.53 -24.16 11.89
C PHE A 74 -2.88 -25.21 12.96
N GLU A 75 -2.31 -25.10 14.15
CA GLU A 75 -2.46 -26.06 15.25
C GLU A 75 -2.71 -25.32 16.56
N GLY A 76 -3.51 -25.91 17.46
CA GLY A 76 -3.88 -25.30 18.73
C GLY A 76 -5.02 -24.29 18.62
N ASP A 77 -4.99 -23.26 19.47
CA ASP A 77 -5.93 -22.14 19.36
C ASP A 77 -5.53 -21.26 18.18
N ILE A 78 -6.35 -21.28 17.12
CA ILE A 78 -6.10 -20.54 15.88
C ILE A 78 -6.09 -19.02 16.07
N TRP A 79 -6.61 -18.53 17.20
CA TRP A 79 -6.63 -17.12 17.56
C TRP A 79 -5.44 -16.70 18.42
N ASP A 80 -4.54 -17.63 18.77
CA ASP A 80 -3.29 -17.39 19.51
C ASP A 80 -3.34 -16.19 20.47
N PRO A 81 -3.95 -16.34 21.67
CA PRO A 81 -4.16 -15.25 22.61
C PRO A 81 -2.86 -14.61 23.14
N THR A 82 -1.70 -15.14 22.78
CA THR A 82 -0.37 -14.63 23.17
C THR A 82 0.38 -13.98 22.02
N GLU A 83 -0.15 -14.04 20.80
CA GLU A 83 0.51 -13.52 19.58
C GLU A 83 1.98 -13.93 19.48
N SER A 84 2.26 -15.22 19.71
CA SER A 84 3.62 -15.77 19.80
C SER A 84 3.94 -16.77 18.69
N VAL A 85 2.94 -17.19 17.90
CA VAL A 85 3.08 -18.21 16.85
C VAL A 85 3.06 -17.57 15.47
N ASN A 86 4.00 -17.96 14.60
CA ASN A 86 4.06 -17.52 13.20
C ASN A 86 4.09 -15.98 13.04
N ILE A 87 4.82 -15.32 13.93
CA ILE A 87 5.05 -13.88 13.91
C ILE A 87 6.04 -13.54 12.79
N LYS A 88 5.66 -12.58 11.95
CA LYS A 88 6.46 -12.11 10.81
C LYS A 88 6.97 -10.71 11.11
N ASP A 89 8.29 -10.58 11.10
CA ASP A 89 8.96 -9.29 11.12
C ASP A 89 8.72 -8.59 9.79
N MET A 90 8.11 -7.40 9.85
CA MET A 90 7.79 -6.60 8.69
C MET A 90 8.85 -5.50 8.47
N GLY A 91 9.87 -5.46 9.32
CA GLY A 91 10.98 -4.53 9.29
C GLY A 91 10.83 -3.37 10.28
N ALA A 92 11.91 -2.60 10.40
CA ALA A 92 11.90 -1.31 11.05
C ALA A 92 11.54 -0.22 10.03
N LEU A 93 10.35 0.35 10.17
CA LEU A 93 9.71 1.11 9.10
C LEU A 93 9.65 2.61 9.38
N LYS A 94 9.52 3.38 8.30
CA LYS A 94 9.00 4.75 8.32
C LYS A 94 7.90 4.88 7.27
N GLY A 95 6.93 5.73 7.56
CA GLY A 95 5.77 5.92 6.70
C GLY A 95 4.92 7.12 7.07
N THR A 96 3.73 7.17 6.49
CA THR A 96 2.73 8.22 6.73
C THR A 96 1.43 7.59 7.19
N SER A 97 0.77 8.17 8.19
CA SER A 97 -0.51 7.63 8.65
C SER A 97 -1.55 7.70 7.53
N VAL A 98 -2.40 6.67 7.40
CA VAL A 98 -3.47 6.68 6.39
C VAL A 98 -4.47 7.80 6.67
N LYS A 99 -4.66 8.14 7.95
CA LYS A 99 -5.52 9.25 8.35
C LYS A 99 -5.04 10.58 7.73
N ASP A 100 -3.76 10.90 7.86
CA ASP A 100 -3.20 12.15 7.32
C ASP A 100 -3.30 12.17 5.78
N LEU A 101 -3.11 11.03 5.12
CA LEU A 101 -3.30 10.90 3.67
C LEU A 101 -4.76 11.15 3.26
N CYS A 102 -5.72 10.56 3.98
CA CYS A 102 -7.14 10.79 3.71
C CYS A 102 -7.56 12.24 3.96
N ASP A 103 -6.99 12.90 4.96
CA ASP A 103 -7.31 14.30 5.30
C ASP A 103 -6.92 15.27 4.17
N MET A 104 -5.96 14.91 3.30
CA MET A 104 -5.58 15.70 2.12
C MET A 104 -6.73 15.91 1.11
N VAL A 105 -7.70 14.99 1.08
CA VAL A 105 -8.89 15.08 0.22
C VAL A 105 -10.18 15.40 1.00
N GLY A 106 -10.03 15.92 2.22
CA GLY A 106 -11.16 16.27 3.09
C GLY A 106 -11.66 15.13 3.97
N GLY A 107 -10.82 14.11 4.20
CA GLY A 107 -11.02 13.06 5.20
C GLY A 107 -12.17 12.10 4.92
N ALA A 108 -12.46 11.24 5.89
CA ALA A 108 -13.58 10.28 5.88
C ALA A 108 -14.47 10.49 7.11
N SER A 109 -15.78 10.42 6.92
CA SER A 109 -16.81 10.59 7.95
C SER A 109 -17.40 9.24 8.38
N ALA A 110 -18.08 9.20 9.53
CA ALA A 110 -18.74 7.98 10.00
C ALA A 110 -19.67 7.38 8.92
N GLY A 111 -19.44 6.11 8.58
CA GLY A 111 -20.12 5.39 7.50
C GLY A 111 -19.31 5.29 6.21
N ASP A 112 -18.33 6.17 5.99
CA ASP A 112 -17.44 6.10 4.83
C ASP A 112 -16.53 4.86 4.90
N THR A 113 -16.17 4.36 3.72
CA THR A 113 -15.21 3.26 3.56
C THR A 113 -13.96 3.74 2.85
N ILE A 114 -12.82 3.12 3.17
CA ILE A 114 -11.50 3.45 2.62
C ILE A 114 -10.94 2.19 1.98
N THR A 115 -10.63 2.28 0.68
CA THR A 115 -10.13 1.16 -0.12
C THR A 115 -8.69 1.43 -0.55
N PHE A 116 -7.79 0.51 -0.23
CA PHE A 116 -6.41 0.48 -0.69
C PHE A 116 -6.35 -0.38 -1.95
N ILE A 117 -5.76 0.16 -3.01
CA ILE A 117 -5.64 -0.49 -4.31
C ILE A 117 -4.15 -0.58 -4.63
N ALA A 118 -3.66 -1.81 -4.79
CA ALA A 118 -2.31 -2.08 -5.24
C ALA A 118 -2.19 -1.96 -6.76
N SER A 119 -0.96 -1.76 -7.23
CA SER A 119 -0.62 -1.69 -8.66
C SER A 119 -0.92 -2.98 -9.45
N ASP A 120 -1.12 -4.11 -8.75
CA ASP A 120 -1.57 -5.38 -9.34
C ASP A 120 -3.10 -5.55 -9.33
N GLY A 121 -3.82 -4.55 -8.82
CA GLY A 121 -5.28 -4.53 -8.69
C GLY A 121 -5.83 -5.17 -7.41
N LEU A 122 -4.97 -5.69 -6.51
CA LEU A 122 -5.42 -6.18 -5.19
C LEU A 122 -6.09 -5.04 -4.42
N LYS A 123 -7.26 -5.33 -3.84
CA LYS A 123 -8.02 -4.36 -3.03
C LYS A 123 -8.22 -4.83 -1.61
N LYS A 124 -8.12 -3.88 -0.67
CA LYS A 124 -8.54 -4.06 0.72
C LYS A 124 -9.39 -2.87 1.13
N THR A 125 -10.54 -3.11 1.75
CA THR A 125 -11.44 -2.05 2.19
C THR A 125 -11.63 -2.13 3.70
N PHE A 126 -11.57 -0.99 4.37
CA PHE A 126 -11.85 -0.85 5.79
C PHE A 126 -12.90 0.24 6.03
N PRO A 127 -13.77 0.10 7.05
CA PRO A 127 -14.53 1.23 7.56
C PRO A 127 -13.57 2.29 8.12
N GLN A 128 -13.92 3.56 7.98
CA GLN A 128 -13.02 4.64 8.44
C GLN A 128 -12.66 4.56 9.92
N LYS A 129 -13.48 3.91 10.75
CA LYS A 129 -13.27 3.85 12.21
C LYS A 129 -11.92 3.24 12.59
N TYR A 130 -11.39 2.30 11.79
CA TYR A 130 -10.06 1.73 12.01
C TYR A 130 -8.93 2.72 11.73
N ILE A 131 -9.20 3.75 10.91
CA ILE A 131 -8.22 4.77 10.51
C ILE A 131 -8.26 5.98 11.44
N TYR A 132 -9.45 6.44 11.82
CA TYR A 132 -9.62 7.67 12.62
C TYR A 132 -9.69 7.41 14.13
N SER A 133 -10.11 6.22 14.53
CA SER A 133 -10.24 5.81 15.94
C SER A 133 -9.76 4.37 16.15
N PRO A 134 -8.51 4.04 15.77
CA PRO A 134 -7.98 2.69 15.97
C PRO A 134 -7.99 2.30 17.44
N ALA A 135 -8.28 1.03 17.71
CA ALA A 135 -8.04 0.46 19.04
C ALA A 135 -6.53 0.46 19.33
N PRO A 136 -6.09 0.63 20.60
CA PRO A 136 -4.66 0.64 20.94
C PRO A 136 -3.88 -0.58 20.43
N ALA A 137 -4.47 -1.77 20.55
CA ALA A 137 -3.93 -3.04 20.06
C ALA A 137 -3.69 -3.05 18.53
N MET A 138 -4.58 -2.45 17.75
CA MET A 138 -4.38 -2.28 16.30
C MET A 138 -3.28 -1.25 16.00
N GLY A 139 -3.26 -0.18 16.78
CA GLY A 139 -2.36 0.94 16.57
C GLY A 139 -2.69 1.73 15.31
N ILE A 140 -1.74 2.56 14.86
CA ILE A 140 -1.93 3.40 13.69
C ILE A 140 -1.82 2.54 12.43
N ILE A 141 -2.79 2.68 11.54
CA ILE A 141 -2.69 2.17 10.17
C ILE A 141 -1.95 3.20 9.34
N PHE A 142 -0.83 2.80 8.72
CA PHE A 142 0.05 3.69 7.98
C PHE A 142 0.55 3.04 6.69
N LEU A 143 0.99 3.87 5.76
CA LEU A 143 1.62 3.45 4.52
C LEU A 143 3.12 3.62 4.65
N SER A 144 3.86 2.52 4.73
CA SER A 144 5.33 2.54 4.83
C SER A 144 5.96 2.80 3.47
N TRP A 145 6.87 3.76 3.41
CA TRP A 145 7.66 4.10 2.22
C TRP A 145 9.18 3.91 2.43
N TYR A 146 9.57 3.42 3.62
CA TYR A 146 10.95 3.09 3.97
C TYR A 146 11.02 1.88 4.90
N SER A 147 12.04 1.06 4.68
CA SER A 147 12.49 0.00 5.59
C SER A 147 13.97 0.19 5.90
N LYS A 148 14.39 -0.11 7.13
CA LYS A 148 15.80 -0.04 7.54
C LYS A 148 16.71 -0.92 6.67
N ASP A 149 16.24 -2.10 6.30
CA ASP A 149 17.05 -3.10 5.59
C ASP A 149 17.15 -2.81 4.10
N GLU A 150 16.17 -2.10 3.53
CA GLU A 150 16.03 -1.92 2.07
C GLU A 150 16.15 -0.46 1.64
N GLY A 151 16.01 0.48 2.56
CA GLY A 151 16.01 1.92 2.29
C GLY A 151 14.61 2.44 1.93
N TYR A 152 14.58 3.50 1.14
CA TYR A 152 13.35 4.11 0.64
C TYR A 152 12.80 3.32 -0.55
N VAL A 153 11.55 3.53 -0.92
CA VAL A 153 11.07 3.14 -2.25
C VAL A 153 11.83 3.93 -3.33
N PRO A 154 12.19 3.31 -4.48
CA PRO A 154 11.80 1.98 -4.94
C PRO A 154 12.72 0.83 -4.48
N GLU A 155 13.81 1.09 -3.75
CA GLU A 155 14.68 0.03 -3.21
C GLU A 155 13.94 -0.87 -2.21
N TYR A 156 13.02 -0.30 -1.44
CA TYR A 156 12.02 -1.05 -0.69
C TYR A 156 11.05 -1.77 -1.65
N TYR A 157 11.38 -3.00 -2.04
CA TYR A 157 10.80 -3.68 -3.21
C TYR A 157 9.32 -4.05 -3.06
N THR A 158 8.81 -4.10 -1.83
CA THR A 158 7.37 -4.29 -1.59
C THR A 158 6.56 -3.00 -1.79
N GLY A 159 7.23 -1.93 -2.22
CA GLY A 159 6.66 -0.61 -2.49
C GLY A 159 6.03 0.00 -1.27
N MET A 160 5.17 0.98 -1.51
CA MET A 160 4.37 1.53 -0.44
C MET A 160 3.39 0.48 0.10
N ARG A 161 3.57 0.12 1.36
CA ARG A 161 2.90 -1.04 1.97
C ARG A 161 2.02 -0.64 3.14
N LEU A 162 0.82 -1.20 3.19
CA LEU A 162 -0.12 -0.99 4.29
C LEU A 162 0.34 -1.75 5.53
N MET A 163 0.51 -1.02 6.62
CA MET A 163 1.12 -1.49 7.86
C MET A 163 0.33 -1.01 9.08
N PHE A 164 0.52 -1.71 10.19
CA PHE A 164 -0.12 -1.48 11.47
C PHE A 164 0.98 -1.33 12.52
N THR A 165 0.90 -0.35 13.40
CA THR A 165 1.94 -0.21 14.42
C THR A 165 1.84 -1.28 15.50
N GLY A 166 0.66 -1.79 15.82
CA GLY A 166 0.47 -2.73 16.93
C GLY A 166 0.87 -2.15 18.29
N ASP A 167 0.37 -2.74 19.37
CA ASP A 167 0.96 -2.52 20.70
C ASP A 167 1.82 -3.71 21.13
N THR A 168 2.25 -3.72 22.40
CA THR A 168 3.14 -4.74 22.97
C THR A 168 2.46 -5.55 24.08
N SER A 169 1.12 -5.47 24.16
CA SER A 169 0.37 -5.91 25.34
C SER A 169 0.19 -7.42 25.46
N LEU A 170 0.11 -8.14 24.33
CA LEU A 170 -0.10 -9.59 24.30
C LEU A 170 1.20 -10.39 24.07
N ASN A 171 2.05 -9.92 23.16
CA ASN A 171 3.26 -10.64 22.79
C ASN A 171 4.28 -10.70 23.95
N PRO A 172 4.68 -11.90 24.43
CA PRO A 172 5.53 -12.04 25.61
C PRO A 172 6.99 -11.59 25.40
N GLN A 173 7.40 -11.36 24.15
CA GLN A 173 8.71 -10.80 23.80
C GLN A 173 8.70 -9.26 23.74
N GLY A 174 7.53 -8.63 23.93
CA GLY A 174 7.37 -7.18 23.87
C GLY A 174 7.46 -6.62 22.46
N TYR A 175 7.15 -7.43 21.44
CA TYR A 175 7.12 -6.97 20.05
C TYR A 175 5.87 -6.15 19.76
N HIS A 176 6.01 -5.17 18.86
CA HIS A 176 4.90 -4.40 18.29
C HIS A 176 4.16 -5.25 17.25
N VAL A 177 3.28 -6.12 17.74
CA VAL A 177 2.53 -7.06 16.90
C VAL A 177 1.12 -6.52 16.73
N PHE A 178 0.61 -6.55 15.50
CA PHE A 178 -0.83 -6.61 15.28
C PHE A 178 -1.16 -8.04 14.85
N GLY A 179 -1.52 -8.88 15.82
CA GLY A 179 -1.73 -10.31 15.63
C GLY A 179 -3.19 -10.68 15.41
N VAL A 180 -3.46 -11.99 15.31
CA VAL A 180 -4.83 -12.46 15.06
C VAL A 180 -5.73 -12.31 16.30
N ALA A 181 -5.16 -12.29 17.51
CA ALA A 181 -5.89 -12.00 18.73
C ALA A 181 -6.38 -10.54 18.72
N ASP A 182 -5.51 -9.60 18.34
CA ASP A 182 -5.86 -8.20 18.18
C ASP A 182 -6.88 -7.97 17.06
N GLU A 183 -6.72 -8.61 15.91
CA GLU A 183 -7.71 -8.59 14.82
C GLU A 183 -9.09 -9.00 15.33
N LYS A 184 -9.17 -10.12 16.06
CA LYS A 184 -10.42 -10.61 16.65
C LYS A 184 -11.06 -9.62 17.62
N ALA A 185 -10.23 -8.95 18.42
CA ALA A 185 -10.68 -8.07 19.48
C ALA A 185 -11.09 -6.68 18.96
N THR A 186 -10.50 -6.24 17.84
CA THR A 186 -10.57 -4.84 17.40
C THR A 186 -11.31 -4.62 16.08
N MET A 187 -11.42 -5.65 15.23
CA MET A 187 -12.15 -5.59 13.97
C MET A 187 -13.52 -6.27 14.06
N ASP A 188 -14.48 -5.77 13.29
CA ASP A 188 -15.76 -6.43 13.08
C ASP A 188 -15.52 -7.79 12.40
N GLU A 189 -16.32 -8.79 12.76
CA GLU A 189 -16.14 -10.18 12.27
C GLU A 189 -16.15 -10.30 10.73
N GLN A 190 -16.92 -9.44 10.05
CA GLN A 190 -16.97 -9.38 8.59
C GLN A 190 -15.66 -8.88 7.94
N ASP A 191 -14.83 -8.15 8.70
CA ASP A 191 -13.56 -7.59 8.24
C ASP A 191 -12.37 -8.50 8.57
N TRP A 192 -12.58 -9.57 9.36
CA TRP A 192 -11.56 -10.55 9.65
C TRP A 192 -11.06 -11.23 8.37
N TYR A 193 -9.75 -11.39 8.27
CA TYR A 193 -9.09 -11.99 7.14
C TYR A 193 -8.65 -13.42 7.43
N TYR A 194 -9.05 -14.31 6.52
CA TYR A 194 -8.74 -15.73 6.62
C TYR A 194 -7.92 -16.20 5.43
N TYR A 195 -6.73 -16.73 5.70
CA TYR A 195 -5.97 -17.53 4.74
C TYR A 195 -6.74 -18.80 4.38
N SER A 196 -6.93 -19.03 3.08
CA SER A 196 -7.73 -20.12 2.52
C SER A 196 -9.17 -20.20 3.09
N GLY A 197 -9.72 -19.08 3.57
CA GLY A 197 -11.06 -19.01 4.16
C GLY A 197 -11.21 -19.77 5.49
N LYS A 198 -10.10 -20.15 6.14
CA LYS A 198 -10.13 -20.96 7.37
C LYS A 198 -9.25 -20.42 8.50
N TYR A 199 -8.03 -19.98 8.20
CA TYR A 199 -7.05 -19.64 9.24
C TYR A 199 -6.87 -18.12 9.32
N PRO A 200 -7.16 -17.47 10.46
CA PRO A 200 -7.03 -16.03 10.57
C PRO A 200 -5.58 -15.59 10.34
N THR A 201 -5.38 -14.42 9.75
CA THR A 201 -4.04 -13.84 9.57
C THR A 201 -4.10 -12.36 9.28
N THR A 202 -3.30 -11.58 10.03
CA THR A 202 -3.15 -10.15 9.76
C THR A 202 -2.19 -9.86 8.62
N THR A 203 -1.33 -10.81 8.22
CA THR A 203 -0.44 -10.61 7.06
C THR A 203 -1.19 -10.42 5.74
N GLY A 204 -2.41 -10.94 5.63
CA GLY A 204 -3.28 -10.74 4.47
C GLY A 204 -4.07 -9.42 4.47
N LEU A 205 -3.94 -8.62 5.54
CA LEU A 205 -4.40 -7.24 5.60
C LEU A 205 -3.35 -6.27 5.04
N SER A 206 -2.08 -6.68 5.00
CA SER A 206 -0.96 -5.85 4.55
C SER A 206 -0.80 -5.89 3.02
N VAL A 207 -1.46 -4.94 2.36
CA VAL A 207 -1.39 -4.72 0.91
C VAL A 207 -0.03 -4.11 0.54
N GLN A 208 0.67 -4.70 -0.42
CA GLN A 208 1.95 -4.21 -0.97
C GLN A 208 1.70 -3.37 -2.22
N ASN A 209 2.67 -2.54 -2.61
CA ASN A 209 2.60 -1.70 -3.81
C ASN A 209 1.29 -0.93 -3.94
N VAL A 210 0.81 -0.34 -2.85
CA VAL A 210 -0.39 0.51 -2.86
C VAL A 210 -0.11 1.72 -3.75
N GLU A 211 -0.95 1.94 -4.74
CA GLU A 211 -0.89 3.08 -5.66
C GLU A 211 -2.08 4.04 -5.49
N THR A 212 -3.20 3.55 -4.96
CA THR A 212 -4.39 4.37 -4.72
C THR A 212 -5.03 4.10 -3.35
N ILE A 213 -5.44 5.18 -2.68
CA ILE A 213 -6.36 5.17 -1.53
C ILE A 213 -7.66 5.84 -1.96
N SER A 214 -8.76 5.10 -1.98
CA SER A 214 -10.07 5.59 -2.41
C SER A 214 -11.05 5.64 -1.25
N ILE A 215 -11.59 6.82 -0.96
CA ILE A 215 -12.61 7.06 0.04
C ILE A 215 -13.97 7.08 -0.65
N ILE A 216 -14.90 6.23 -0.24
CA ILE A 216 -16.28 6.24 -0.72
C ILE A 216 -17.16 6.78 0.40
N SER A 217 -17.80 7.93 0.15
CA SER A 217 -18.67 8.53 1.15
C SER A 217 -19.99 7.77 1.28
N SER A 218 -20.47 7.58 2.51
CA SER A 218 -21.83 7.06 2.76
C SER A 218 -22.93 8.10 2.55
N VAL A 219 -22.58 9.37 2.39
CA VAL A 219 -23.54 10.48 2.26
C VAL A 219 -23.90 10.68 0.78
N PRO A 220 -25.20 10.77 0.43
CA PRO A 220 -25.63 11.08 -0.93
C PRO A 220 -25.17 12.48 -1.39
N ALA A 221 -24.78 12.59 -2.66
CA ALA A 221 -24.23 13.81 -3.28
C ALA A 221 -25.09 15.08 -3.09
N THR A 222 -26.41 14.93 -2.91
CA THR A 222 -27.38 16.04 -2.78
C THR A 222 -27.30 16.81 -1.47
N THR A 223 -26.47 16.40 -0.50
CA THR A 223 -26.34 17.08 0.80
C THR A 223 -24.97 17.71 1.07
N GLN A 224 -24.01 17.61 0.15
CA GLN A 224 -22.71 18.25 0.31
C GLN A 224 -22.71 19.67 -0.30
N PRO A 225 -22.27 20.71 0.44
CA PRO A 225 -22.03 22.02 -0.13
C PRO A 225 -20.92 21.92 -1.18
N THR A 226 -21.17 22.47 -2.37
CA THR A 226 -20.23 22.51 -3.48
C THR A 226 -18.99 23.32 -3.08
N THR A 227 -17.91 22.65 -2.67
CA THR A 227 -16.59 23.27 -2.58
C THR A 227 -15.96 23.29 -3.96
N THR A 228 -15.80 24.50 -4.51
CA THR A 228 -15.03 24.75 -5.73
C THR A 228 -13.62 24.18 -5.58
N ALA A 229 -13.25 23.25 -6.47
CA ALA A 229 -11.90 22.72 -6.56
C ALA A 229 -10.89 23.88 -6.70
N THR A 230 -10.01 24.04 -5.71
CA THR A 230 -8.86 24.92 -5.83
C THR A 230 -7.82 24.15 -6.64
N GLN A 231 -7.56 24.59 -7.87
CA GLN A 231 -6.52 24.03 -8.71
C GLN A 231 -5.17 24.19 -7.99
N SER A 232 -4.50 23.08 -7.69
CA SER A 232 -3.09 23.10 -7.30
C SER A 232 -2.26 23.75 -8.41
N PRO A 233 -1.27 24.59 -8.09
CA PRO A 233 -0.39 25.16 -9.11
C PRO A 233 0.38 24.03 -9.79
N SER A 234 0.17 23.85 -11.09
CA SER A 234 1.02 22.98 -11.89
C SER A 234 2.40 23.63 -11.97
N PHE A 235 3.41 22.97 -11.41
CA PHE A 235 4.79 23.31 -11.72
C PHE A 235 5.08 22.80 -13.13
N GLY A 236 4.90 23.69 -14.12
CA GLY A 236 5.28 23.43 -15.50
C GLY A 236 6.76 23.09 -15.56
N VAL A 237 7.07 21.85 -15.93
CA VAL A 237 8.42 21.42 -16.29
C VAL A 237 8.82 22.20 -17.55
N VAL A 238 9.66 23.23 -17.38
CA VAL A 238 10.29 23.92 -18.51
C VAL A 238 11.38 23.00 -19.06
N ILE A 239 11.04 22.17 -20.04
CA ILE A 239 12.04 21.44 -20.82
C ILE A 239 12.68 22.44 -21.79
N CYS A 240 13.85 22.96 -21.42
CA CYS A 240 14.72 23.68 -22.35
C CYS A 240 15.27 22.69 -23.39
N VAL A 241 14.61 22.59 -24.53
CA VAL A 241 15.13 21.88 -25.70
C VAL A 241 16.23 22.75 -26.35
N PHE A 242 17.49 22.52 -26.00
CA PHE A 242 18.60 22.98 -26.82
C PHE A 242 18.71 22.07 -28.05
N GLY A 243 18.22 22.58 -29.18
CA GLY A 243 18.34 21.92 -30.48
C GLY A 243 19.80 21.78 -30.89
N ILE A 244 20.29 20.54 -30.99
CA ILE A 244 21.48 20.22 -31.76
C ILE A 244 21.01 19.88 -33.17
N LEU A 245 21.14 20.85 -34.08
CA LEU A 245 21.09 20.57 -35.52
C LEU A 245 22.47 20.85 -36.10
N GLY A 246 23.18 19.78 -36.42
CA GLY A 246 24.40 19.85 -37.20
C GLY A 246 24.10 20.20 -38.65
N ALA A 247 24.93 21.05 -39.24
CA ALA A 247 25.13 21.10 -40.67
C ALA A 247 26.60 21.46 -40.96
N VAL A 248 27.35 20.41 -41.25
CA VAL A 248 28.56 20.42 -42.08
C VAL A 248 28.26 21.18 -43.38
N LEU A 249 29.15 22.08 -43.81
CA LEU A 249 29.53 22.31 -45.23
C LEU A 249 30.69 23.34 -45.35
N LEU A 250 31.90 22.80 -45.52
CA LEU A 250 32.98 23.16 -46.46
C LEU A 250 33.02 24.59 -47.09
N PHE A 251 34.17 25.29 -46.94
CA PHE A 251 35.19 25.61 -47.98
C PHE A 251 36.03 26.89 -47.69
N ARG A 252 37.35 26.67 -47.46
CA ARG A 252 38.56 27.30 -48.08
C ARG A 252 38.79 28.83 -48.16
N LYS A 253 40.07 29.18 -47.87
CA LYS A 253 40.89 30.37 -48.21
C LYS A 253 40.60 31.60 -47.33
N VAL A 254 41.56 32.28 -46.70
CA VAL A 254 42.99 32.56 -47.01
C VAL A 254 43.85 32.32 -45.77
#